data_AF-A0A6L7NFJ4-F1
#
_entry.id   AF-A0A6L7NFJ4-F1
#
_cell.length_a   1.000
_cell.length_b   1.000
_cell.length_c   1.000
_cell.angle_alpha   90.00
_cell.angle_beta   90.00
_cell.angle_gamma   90.00
#
_symmetry.space_group_name_H-M   'P 1'
#
loop_
_entity.id
_entity.type
_entity.pdbx_description
1 polymer ?
#
loop_
_entity_poly.entity_id
_entity_poly.type
_entity_poly.pdbx_seq_one_letter_code
_entity_poly.pdbx_strand_id
1 'polypeptide(L)'
;DDDAYRRRRGQPRQPSQLPFILTAVLLAAGVVLGAYLLLNSLSSDPAPSTTVPVVTIAIPDVTGLSEEEARIVLQEAGFLVTTSREPSEAPEDSVIRTEPAEGTVAEEESPVNMVVSDGPALLQVPTVVGSTRERAIGQLEGQGFAYTVRTARHDTIGVGLVISQDPEGEARAQVGSVVDLVISAGPEPIEMPRVIGLSRDRAEGMLEGLGLEVSTTLARNNEVPAGMVARQDPAPGADVNPGWSVQLVISEGPELFTLEELAGQSVADVIVLLGEAGMQVQVIQEPSPSHEVGVVIRTDPPGGTELRVGEMVTVYESTGPDLVEVPDLTGATPEEAEATLAGLGLTLEVAASRAVVDTPDLEGRIARQAPAPGEVFLRGETVLVVLGDYTAPAVDSEDDSSGS
;
A
#
# COMPACT_ATOMS: atom_id res chain seq x y z
N ASP A 1 13.53 -75.82 9.04
CA ASP A 1 13.56 -75.04 7.79
C ASP A 1 14.76 -74.08 7.87
N ASP A 2 16.02 -74.55 7.81
CA ASP A 2 16.70 -75.37 6.77
C ASP A 2 17.08 -74.50 5.55
N ASP A 3 18.13 -74.71 4.75
CA ASP A 3 19.54 -75.17 4.93
C ASP A 3 20.30 -74.64 3.65
N ALA A 4 21.63 -74.65 3.42
CA ALA A 4 22.70 -75.39 4.08
C ALA A 4 24.07 -74.68 4.12
N TYR A 5 24.75 -74.86 5.26
CA TYR A 5 26.20 -74.89 5.40
C TYR A 5 26.92 -75.72 4.31
N ARG A 6 27.96 -75.16 3.68
CA ARG A 6 29.22 -75.84 3.29
C ARG A 6 30.28 -74.80 2.87
N ARG A 7 31.15 -74.34 3.78
CA ARG A 7 32.44 -74.96 4.16
C ARG A 7 33.43 -75.24 3.01
N ARG A 8 34.41 -74.35 2.85
CA ARG A 8 35.84 -74.72 2.76
C ARG A 8 36.59 -73.90 3.82
N ARG A 9 36.85 -74.51 4.99
CA ARG A 9 38.18 -75.01 5.40
C ARG A 9 39.26 -73.92 5.39
N GLY A 10 39.50 -73.32 6.55
CA GLY A 10 40.76 -72.66 6.85
C GLY A 10 41.73 -73.60 7.58
N GLN A 11 43.02 -73.30 7.51
CA GLN A 11 44.07 -73.67 8.46
C GLN A 11 45.23 -72.65 8.32
N PRO A 12 46.13 -72.48 9.32
CA PRO A 12 46.25 -71.15 9.93
C PRO A 12 47.70 -70.70 10.24
N ARG A 13 47.84 -69.48 10.82
CA ARG A 13 49.07 -68.90 11.44
C ARG A 13 50.17 -68.57 10.40
N GLN A 14 50.86 -67.43 10.42
CA GLN A 14 51.50 -66.72 11.52
C GLN A 14 51.67 -65.21 11.20
N PRO A 15 52.02 -64.34 12.17
CA PRO A 15 52.33 -62.94 11.90
C PRO A 15 53.74 -62.79 11.28
N SER A 16 53.87 -61.98 10.23
CA SER A 16 55.17 -61.57 9.69
C SER A 16 55.82 -60.50 10.57
N GLN A 17 56.22 -60.90 11.76
CA GLN A 17 57.37 -60.31 12.45
C GLN A 17 58.59 -60.47 11.52
N LEU A 18 59.13 -59.36 11.01
CA LEU A 18 60.56 -58.98 11.14
C LEU A 18 60.98 -57.96 10.06
N PRO A 19 61.31 -56.71 10.45
CA PRO A 19 61.95 -55.74 9.57
C PRO A 19 63.45 -56.05 9.39
N PHE A 20 63.80 -57.20 8.78
CA PHE A 20 65.19 -57.70 8.76
C PHE A 20 65.73 -58.30 7.44
N ILE A 21 64.98 -58.22 6.34
CA ILE A 21 65.44 -58.77 5.04
C ILE A 21 66.25 -57.75 4.22
N LEU A 22 65.99 -56.45 4.36
CA LEU A 22 66.86 -55.39 3.79
C LEU A 22 68.24 -55.34 4.47
N THR A 23 68.34 -55.71 5.74
CA THR A 23 69.61 -55.84 6.48
C THR A 23 70.41 -57.11 6.13
N ALA A 24 69.80 -58.10 5.46
CA ALA A 24 70.49 -59.34 5.09
C ALA A 24 71.17 -59.27 3.71
N VAL A 25 70.62 -58.50 2.76
CA VAL A 25 71.27 -58.23 1.46
C VAL A 25 72.55 -57.40 1.64
N LEU A 26 72.58 -56.51 2.64
CA LEU A 26 73.76 -55.72 3.01
C LEU A 26 74.94 -56.53 3.58
N LEU A 27 74.70 -57.73 4.15
CA LEU A 27 75.74 -58.53 4.81
C LEU A 27 76.39 -59.60 3.91
N ALA A 28 75.76 -60.00 2.81
CA ALA A 28 76.37 -60.94 1.86
C ALA A 28 77.30 -60.26 0.83
N ALA A 29 77.00 -59.00 0.45
CA ALA A 29 77.90 -58.22 -0.41
C ALA A 29 79.20 -57.82 0.31
N GLY A 30 79.14 -57.57 1.62
CA GLY A 30 80.28 -57.11 2.42
C GLY A 30 81.43 -58.11 2.53
N VAL A 31 81.16 -59.42 2.49
CA VAL A 31 82.21 -60.45 2.69
C VAL A 31 83.03 -60.71 1.43
N VAL A 32 82.42 -60.62 0.24
CA VAL A 32 83.16 -60.74 -1.03
C VAL A 32 83.99 -59.49 -1.30
N LEU A 33 83.46 -58.30 -0.99
CA LEU A 33 84.21 -57.04 -1.08
C LEU A 33 85.35 -57.00 -0.03
N GLY A 34 85.10 -57.46 1.19
CA GLY A 34 86.12 -57.53 2.25
C GLY A 34 87.30 -58.45 1.92
N ALA A 35 87.07 -59.58 1.24
CA ALA A 35 88.15 -60.46 0.78
C ALA A 35 88.98 -59.86 -0.37
N TYR A 36 88.34 -59.13 -1.29
CA TYR A 36 89.03 -58.41 -2.36
C TYR A 36 89.91 -57.26 -1.82
N LEU A 37 89.42 -56.54 -0.80
CA LEU A 37 90.16 -55.44 -0.17
C LEU A 37 91.31 -55.88 0.75
N LEU A 38 91.32 -57.13 1.25
CA LEU A 38 92.39 -57.61 2.14
C LEU A 38 93.61 -58.21 1.42
N LEU A 39 93.49 -58.59 0.13
CA LEU A 39 94.57 -59.21 -0.64
C LEU A 39 95.32 -58.26 -1.59
N ASN A 40 94.83 -57.03 -1.76
CA ASN A 40 95.61 -55.92 -2.35
C ASN A 40 96.33 -55.07 -1.27
N SER A 41 96.44 -55.59 -0.05
CA SER A 41 96.86 -54.88 1.17
C SER A 41 98.38 -54.76 1.38
N LEU A 42 99.19 -55.18 0.40
CA LEU A 42 100.66 -55.14 0.51
C LEU A 42 101.29 -54.67 -0.82
N SER A 43 101.78 -53.42 -0.80
CA SER A 43 102.61 -52.77 -1.84
C SER A 43 101.87 -52.12 -3.03
N SER A 44 101.20 -51.01 -2.77
CA SER A 44 101.10 -49.85 -3.68
C SER A 44 101.00 -48.59 -2.81
N ASP A 45 101.73 -47.53 -3.16
CA ASP A 45 101.84 -46.32 -2.32
C ASP A 45 100.49 -45.66 -2.03
N PRO A 46 100.33 -44.99 -0.86
CA PRO A 46 99.35 -43.92 -0.75
C PRO A 46 99.81 -42.79 -1.69
N ALA A 47 99.24 -42.75 -2.90
CA ALA A 47 99.30 -41.56 -3.73
C ALA A 47 98.86 -40.37 -2.86
N PRO A 48 99.58 -39.22 -2.88
CA PRO A 48 99.19 -38.08 -2.08
C PRO A 48 97.76 -37.69 -2.48
N SER A 49 96.86 -37.62 -1.50
CA SER A 49 95.58 -36.97 -1.71
C SER A 49 95.86 -35.54 -2.14
N THR A 50 95.80 -35.28 -3.44
CA THR A 50 95.79 -33.93 -3.97
C THR A 50 94.44 -33.34 -3.57
N THR A 51 94.39 -32.75 -2.37
CA THR A 51 93.31 -31.88 -1.96
C THR A 51 93.31 -30.72 -2.94
N VAL A 52 92.50 -30.84 -4.00
CA VAL A 52 92.14 -29.71 -4.84
C VAL A 52 91.46 -28.73 -3.88
N PRO A 53 91.96 -27.49 -3.71
CA PRO A 53 91.29 -26.53 -2.86
C PRO A 53 89.95 -26.21 -3.53
N VAL A 54 88.85 -26.65 -2.92
CA VAL A 54 87.53 -26.23 -3.39
C VAL A 54 87.41 -24.73 -3.09
N VAL A 55 87.32 -23.94 -4.15
CA VAL A 55 87.12 -22.50 -4.03
C VAL A 55 85.69 -22.30 -3.56
N THR A 56 85.53 -21.59 -2.45
CA THR A 56 84.22 -21.29 -1.90
C THR A 56 84.05 -19.78 -1.82
N ILE A 57 82.87 -19.33 -2.26
CA ILE A 57 82.52 -17.93 -2.43
C ILE A 57 81.25 -17.69 -1.61
N ALA A 58 81.13 -16.53 -0.97
CA ALA A 58 79.90 -16.14 -0.30
C ALA A 58 78.92 -15.59 -1.34
N ILE A 59 77.69 -16.10 -1.37
CA ILE A 59 76.64 -15.64 -2.29
C ILE A 59 76.39 -14.14 -2.06
N PRO A 60 76.55 -13.26 -3.07
CA PRO A 60 76.23 -11.85 -2.96
C PRO A 60 74.76 -11.60 -2.62
N ASP A 61 74.48 -10.55 -1.86
CA ASP A 61 73.11 -10.05 -1.73
C ASP A 61 72.68 -9.34 -3.03
N VAL A 62 71.60 -9.84 -3.62
CA VAL A 62 70.99 -9.33 -4.85
C VAL A 62 69.51 -8.97 -4.64
N THR A 63 69.06 -8.92 -3.39
CA THR A 63 67.66 -8.67 -3.03
C THR A 63 67.22 -7.28 -3.47
N GLY A 64 66.10 -7.19 -4.16
CA GLY A 64 65.56 -5.94 -4.71
C GLY A 64 66.26 -5.40 -5.96
N LEU A 65 67.30 -6.07 -6.48
CA LEU A 65 67.83 -5.81 -7.82
C LEU A 65 66.87 -6.37 -8.89
N SER A 66 66.99 -5.87 -10.11
CA SER A 66 66.31 -6.49 -11.26
C SER A 66 66.89 -7.87 -11.58
N GLU A 67 66.09 -8.74 -12.20
CA GLU A 67 66.53 -10.08 -12.63
C GLU A 67 67.82 -10.05 -13.46
N GLU A 68 68.01 -9.04 -14.33
CA GLU A 68 69.17 -8.92 -15.19
C GLU A 68 70.43 -8.47 -14.42
N GLU A 69 70.32 -7.47 -13.54
CA GLU A 69 71.42 -7.01 -12.70
C GLU A 69 71.86 -8.10 -11.70
N ALA A 70 70.90 -8.75 -11.03
CA ALA A 70 71.17 -9.83 -10.09
C ALA A 70 71.85 -11.02 -10.74
N ARG A 71 71.43 -11.40 -11.96
CA ARG A 71 72.07 -12.45 -12.75
C ARG A 71 73.52 -12.13 -13.08
N ILE A 72 73.83 -10.89 -13.44
CA ILE A 72 75.21 -10.44 -13.69
C ILE A 72 76.04 -10.57 -12.41
N VAL A 73 75.56 -10.04 -11.28
CA VAL A 73 76.27 -10.09 -9.99
C VAL A 73 76.56 -11.52 -9.54
N LEU A 74 75.60 -12.44 -9.66
CA LEU A 74 75.79 -13.84 -9.30
C LEU A 74 76.73 -14.59 -10.26
N GLN A 75 76.70 -14.28 -11.56
CA GLN A 75 77.60 -14.88 -12.55
C GLN A 75 79.04 -14.35 -12.43
N GLU A 76 79.23 -13.05 -12.16
CA GLU A 76 80.55 -12.47 -11.86
C GLU A 76 81.15 -13.02 -10.56
N ALA A 77 80.29 -13.42 -9.61
CA ALA A 77 80.68 -14.16 -8.40
C ALA A 77 80.92 -15.67 -8.61
N GLY A 78 80.83 -16.18 -9.85
CA GLY A 78 81.19 -17.57 -10.19
C GLY A 78 80.08 -18.61 -9.96
N PHE A 79 78.82 -18.20 -9.77
CA PHE A 79 77.70 -19.12 -9.55
C PHE A 79 76.90 -19.43 -10.83
N LEU A 80 76.35 -20.65 -10.91
CA LEU A 80 75.42 -21.04 -11.97
C LEU A 80 73.99 -20.61 -11.60
N VAL A 81 73.51 -19.52 -12.18
CA VAL A 81 72.19 -18.96 -11.86
C VAL A 81 71.06 -19.77 -12.51
N THR A 82 70.15 -20.32 -11.70
CA THR A 82 68.80 -20.72 -12.14
C THR A 82 67.78 -19.66 -11.70
N THR A 83 66.62 -19.63 -12.35
CA THR A 83 65.57 -18.65 -12.03
C THR A 83 64.24 -19.37 -11.81
N SER A 84 63.60 -19.07 -10.69
CA SER A 84 62.21 -19.45 -10.39
C SER A 84 61.41 -18.19 -10.08
N ARG A 85 60.10 -18.22 -10.36
CA ARG A 85 59.21 -17.08 -10.13
C ARG A 85 58.07 -17.44 -9.21
N GLU A 86 57.67 -16.51 -8.34
CA GLU A 86 56.50 -16.64 -7.46
C GLU A 86 55.81 -15.27 -7.24
N PRO A 87 54.49 -15.23 -6.98
CA PRO A 87 53.79 -14.00 -6.63
C PRO A 87 54.26 -13.46 -5.27
N SER A 88 54.52 -12.15 -5.18
CA SER A 88 54.92 -11.50 -3.92
C SER A 88 54.52 -10.02 -3.89
N GLU A 89 54.66 -9.35 -2.73
CA GLU A 89 54.42 -7.89 -2.64
C GLU A 89 55.54 -7.04 -3.27
N ALA A 90 56.68 -7.64 -3.64
CA ALA A 90 57.77 -6.94 -4.29
C ALA A 90 57.46 -6.64 -5.78
N PRO A 91 58.03 -5.58 -6.38
CA PRO A 91 57.84 -5.24 -7.78
C PRO A 91 58.10 -6.43 -8.72
N GLU A 92 57.32 -6.51 -9.81
CA GLU A 92 57.56 -7.49 -10.89
C GLU A 92 59.02 -7.39 -11.38
N ASP A 93 59.62 -8.53 -11.71
CA ASP A 93 61.01 -8.68 -12.16
C ASP A 93 62.11 -8.31 -11.13
N SER A 94 61.74 -8.03 -9.87
CA SER A 94 62.71 -7.87 -8.77
C SER A 94 63.02 -9.20 -8.06
N VAL A 95 64.27 -9.38 -7.62
CA VAL A 95 64.69 -10.57 -6.85
C VAL A 95 64.24 -10.47 -5.40
N ILE A 96 63.60 -11.52 -4.89
CA ILE A 96 63.07 -11.56 -3.52
C ILE A 96 63.90 -12.43 -2.56
N ARG A 97 64.63 -13.43 -3.07
CA ARG A 97 65.62 -14.22 -2.31
C ARG A 97 66.48 -15.06 -3.26
N THR A 98 67.60 -15.60 -2.76
CA THR A 98 68.33 -16.70 -3.41
C THR A 98 68.27 -17.97 -2.57
N GLU A 99 68.43 -19.12 -3.21
CA GLU A 99 68.56 -20.42 -2.57
C GLU A 99 69.82 -21.15 -3.13
N PRO A 100 70.91 -21.30 -2.36
CA PRO A 100 71.07 -20.91 -0.95
C PRO A 100 71.00 -19.38 -0.72
N ALA A 101 70.67 -19.01 0.52
CA ALA A 101 70.49 -17.60 0.91
C ALA A 101 71.79 -16.80 0.82
N GLU A 102 71.65 -15.48 0.65
CA GLU A 102 72.75 -14.52 0.63
C GLU A 102 73.69 -14.65 1.83
N GLY A 103 74.98 -14.44 1.62
CA GLY A 103 76.03 -14.67 2.60
C GLY A 103 76.36 -16.15 2.89
N THR A 104 75.59 -17.11 2.37
CA THR A 104 75.97 -18.54 2.44
C THR A 104 77.24 -18.78 1.64
N VAL A 105 78.19 -19.51 2.22
CA VAL A 105 79.42 -19.93 1.53
C VAL A 105 79.14 -21.21 0.74
N ALA A 106 79.25 -21.12 -0.58
CA ALA A 106 78.99 -22.22 -1.52
C ALA A 106 80.21 -22.42 -2.46
N GLU A 107 80.27 -23.56 -3.14
CA GLU A 107 81.36 -23.89 -4.07
C GLU A 107 81.27 -23.04 -5.35
N GLU A 108 82.41 -22.68 -5.94
CA GLU A 108 82.47 -22.10 -7.29
C GLU A 108 81.80 -23.05 -8.31
N GLU A 109 81.12 -22.51 -9.32
CA GLU A 109 80.26 -23.23 -10.27
C GLU A 109 79.05 -23.97 -9.64
N SER A 110 78.74 -23.78 -8.36
CA SER A 110 77.51 -24.34 -7.76
C SER A 110 76.24 -23.63 -8.23
N PRO A 111 75.09 -24.34 -8.32
CA PRO A 111 73.83 -23.73 -8.72
C PRO A 111 73.21 -22.88 -7.60
N VAL A 112 72.86 -21.64 -7.92
CA VAL A 112 72.10 -20.73 -7.05
C VAL A 112 70.77 -20.44 -7.72
N ASN A 113 69.67 -20.77 -7.05
CA ASN A 113 68.33 -20.47 -7.54
C ASN A 113 67.89 -19.08 -7.09
N MET A 114 67.77 -18.18 -8.05
CA MET A 114 67.28 -16.82 -7.86
C MET A 114 65.75 -16.82 -7.95
N VAL A 115 65.09 -16.40 -6.87
CA VAL A 115 63.63 -16.30 -6.81
C VAL A 115 63.23 -14.87 -7.15
N VAL A 116 62.45 -14.71 -8.22
CA VAL A 116 62.01 -13.42 -8.79
C VAL A 116 60.50 -13.24 -8.54
N SER A 117 60.09 -12.00 -8.25
CA SER A 117 58.69 -11.65 -8.07
C SER A 117 57.92 -11.59 -9.39
N ASP A 118 56.77 -12.25 -9.46
CA ASP A 118 55.74 -12.02 -10.48
C ASP A 118 54.79 -10.85 -10.12
N GLY A 119 55.14 -10.09 -9.08
CA GLY A 119 54.29 -9.03 -8.51
C GLY A 119 53.12 -9.56 -7.67
N PRO A 120 52.24 -8.65 -7.19
CA PRO A 120 51.12 -9.02 -6.33
C PRO A 120 50.12 -9.94 -7.04
N ALA A 121 49.57 -10.91 -6.30
CA ALA A 121 48.62 -11.87 -6.85
C ALA A 121 47.38 -11.14 -7.45
N LEU A 122 47.19 -11.32 -8.76
CA LEU A 122 46.05 -10.78 -9.49
C LEU A 122 44.94 -11.83 -9.59
N LEU A 123 43.73 -11.46 -9.17
CA LEU A 123 42.51 -12.21 -9.43
C LEU A 123 41.72 -11.58 -10.57
N GLN A 124 40.82 -12.36 -11.14
CA GLN A 124 39.90 -11.90 -12.16
C GLN A 124 38.68 -11.27 -11.49
N VAL A 125 38.36 -10.02 -11.82
CA VAL A 125 37.22 -9.29 -11.28
C VAL A 125 35.93 -9.90 -11.84
N PRO A 126 34.95 -10.28 -11.00
CA PRO A 126 33.72 -10.89 -11.49
C PRO A 126 32.85 -9.86 -12.21
N THR A 127 32.20 -10.29 -13.28
CA THR A 127 31.19 -9.49 -13.97
C THR A 127 29.90 -9.43 -13.12
N VAL A 128 29.60 -8.26 -12.56
CA VAL A 128 28.44 -7.99 -11.69
C VAL A 128 27.44 -6.97 -12.27
N VAL A 129 27.74 -6.35 -13.42
CA VAL A 129 26.80 -5.47 -14.15
C VAL A 129 25.47 -6.19 -14.41
N GLY A 130 24.35 -5.50 -14.19
CA GLY A 130 23.00 -6.06 -14.29
C GLY A 130 22.58 -6.98 -13.13
N SER A 131 23.46 -7.31 -12.19
CA SER A 131 23.08 -8.01 -10.94
C SER A 131 22.44 -7.05 -9.93
N THR A 132 21.69 -7.58 -8.97
CA THR A 132 21.25 -6.81 -7.80
C THR A 132 22.43 -6.45 -6.92
N ARG A 133 22.29 -5.36 -6.14
CA ARG A 133 23.28 -4.92 -5.14
C ARG A 133 23.82 -6.05 -4.28
N GLU A 134 22.93 -6.84 -3.67
CA GLU A 134 23.28 -7.90 -2.73
C GLU A 134 24.07 -9.01 -3.41
N ARG A 135 23.69 -9.37 -4.65
CA ARG A 135 24.40 -10.37 -5.44
C ARG A 135 25.78 -9.88 -5.87
N ALA A 136 25.88 -8.64 -6.33
CA ALA A 136 27.14 -8.03 -6.75
C ALA A 136 28.16 -7.98 -5.60
N ILE A 137 27.73 -7.49 -4.42
CA ILE A 137 28.55 -7.44 -3.21
C ILE A 137 29.01 -8.85 -2.80
N GLY A 138 28.10 -9.82 -2.72
CA GLY A 138 28.46 -11.19 -2.34
C GLY A 138 29.42 -11.89 -3.31
N GLN A 139 29.39 -11.54 -4.60
CA GLN A 139 30.35 -12.04 -5.59
C GLN A 139 31.74 -11.41 -5.44
N LEU A 140 31.81 -10.11 -5.14
CA LEU A 140 33.07 -9.38 -4.93
C LEU A 140 33.74 -9.80 -3.62
N GLU A 141 33.01 -9.75 -2.50
CA GLU A 141 33.49 -10.18 -1.17
C GLU A 141 33.93 -11.67 -1.22
N GLY A 142 33.15 -12.52 -1.90
CA GLY A 142 33.45 -13.94 -2.07
C GLY A 142 34.71 -14.25 -2.89
N GLN A 143 35.24 -13.29 -3.64
CA GLN A 143 36.52 -13.38 -4.35
C GLN A 143 37.63 -12.53 -3.71
N GLY A 144 37.37 -11.93 -2.55
CA GLY A 144 38.36 -11.13 -1.82
C GLY A 144 38.56 -9.71 -2.36
N PHE A 145 37.61 -9.17 -3.12
CA PHE A 145 37.60 -7.76 -3.52
C PHE A 145 36.83 -6.90 -2.52
N ALA A 146 37.33 -5.69 -2.29
CA ALA A 146 36.57 -4.63 -1.61
C ALA A 146 35.67 -3.89 -2.62
N TYR A 147 34.78 -3.03 -2.15
CA TYR A 147 33.89 -2.26 -3.03
C TYR A 147 33.52 -0.89 -2.46
N THR A 148 33.16 0.03 -3.35
CA THR A 148 32.33 1.19 -3.00
C THR A 148 30.99 1.13 -3.75
N VAL A 149 30.01 1.90 -3.27
CA VAL A 149 28.69 2.02 -3.92
C VAL A 149 28.34 3.50 -4.05
N ARG A 150 28.05 3.93 -5.28
CA ARG A 150 27.34 5.18 -5.57
C ARG A 150 26.05 4.89 -6.31
N THR A 151 25.03 5.72 -6.10
CA THR A 151 23.78 5.66 -6.86
C THR A 151 23.78 6.67 -8.01
N ALA A 152 23.13 6.31 -9.12
CA ALA A 152 22.90 7.20 -10.25
C ALA A 152 21.52 6.91 -10.85
N ARG A 153 20.86 7.91 -11.43
CA ARG A 153 19.62 7.70 -12.19
C ARG A 153 19.91 7.06 -13.54
N HIS A 154 19.00 6.22 -14.01
CA HIS A 154 19.10 5.54 -15.30
C HIS A 154 17.71 5.14 -15.81
N ASP A 155 17.35 5.59 -17.00
CA ASP A 155 15.95 5.51 -17.47
C ASP A 155 15.47 4.08 -17.74
N THR A 156 16.38 3.19 -18.13
CA THR A 156 16.07 1.80 -18.55
C THR A 156 16.56 0.70 -17.61
N ILE A 157 17.34 1.03 -16.57
CA ILE A 157 17.89 0.03 -15.63
C ILE A 157 17.10 0.15 -14.33
N GLY A 158 16.42 -0.94 -13.95
CA GLY A 158 15.59 -0.99 -12.75
C GLY A 158 16.36 -0.66 -11.46
N VAL A 159 15.64 -0.08 -10.50
CA VAL A 159 16.18 0.31 -9.18
C VAL A 159 16.91 -0.85 -8.51
N GLY A 160 18.10 -0.60 -7.97
CA GLY A 160 18.89 -1.59 -7.23
C GLY A 160 19.77 -2.52 -8.09
N LEU A 161 19.73 -2.40 -9.41
CA LEU A 161 20.63 -3.10 -10.33
C LEU A 161 21.94 -2.32 -10.56
N VAL A 162 23.04 -3.03 -10.77
CA VAL A 162 24.34 -2.42 -11.12
C VAL A 162 24.30 -1.91 -12.57
N ILE A 163 24.48 -0.60 -12.75
CA ILE A 163 24.65 0.09 -14.04
C ILE A 163 26.05 -0.20 -14.60
N SER A 164 27.08 -0.01 -13.77
CA SER A 164 28.47 -0.21 -14.16
C SER A 164 29.34 -0.55 -12.95
N GLN A 165 30.52 -1.12 -13.23
CA GLN A 165 31.57 -1.42 -12.27
C GLN A 165 32.91 -0.90 -12.83
N ASP A 166 33.85 -0.56 -11.95
CA ASP A 166 35.25 -0.27 -12.31
C ASP A 166 36.17 -0.89 -11.24
N PRO A 167 37.12 -1.79 -11.57
CA PRO A 167 37.42 -2.33 -12.90
C PRO A 167 36.28 -3.10 -13.55
N GLU A 168 36.26 -3.11 -14.88
CA GLU A 168 35.31 -3.88 -15.70
C GLU A 168 35.36 -5.38 -15.37
N GLY A 169 34.25 -6.07 -15.67
CA GLY A 169 34.18 -7.52 -15.52
C GLY A 169 35.25 -8.24 -16.36
N GLU A 170 35.75 -9.35 -15.83
CA GLU A 170 36.85 -10.15 -16.39
C GLU A 170 38.24 -9.48 -16.38
N ALA A 171 38.38 -8.23 -15.93
CA ALA A 171 39.66 -7.56 -15.75
C ALA A 171 40.53 -8.23 -14.67
N ARG A 172 41.84 -7.98 -14.65
CA ARG A 172 42.75 -8.45 -13.61
C ARG A 172 43.05 -7.34 -12.61
N ALA A 173 42.81 -7.60 -11.32
CA ALA A 173 43.07 -6.67 -10.24
C ALA A 173 43.66 -7.40 -9.01
N GLN A 174 44.36 -6.67 -8.15
CA GLN A 174 45.02 -7.23 -6.96
C GLN A 174 43.97 -7.72 -5.95
N VAL A 175 44.29 -8.79 -5.20
CA VAL A 175 43.46 -9.21 -4.05
C VAL A 175 43.29 -8.02 -3.09
N GLY A 176 42.07 -7.79 -2.60
CA GLY A 176 41.75 -6.68 -1.72
C GLY A 176 41.57 -5.32 -2.42
N SER A 177 41.78 -5.22 -3.73
CA SER A 177 41.48 -3.98 -4.47
C SER A 177 39.98 -3.64 -4.40
N VAL A 178 39.69 -2.35 -4.52
CA VAL A 178 38.32 -1.81 -4.49
C VAL A 178 37.70 -1.83 -5.88
N VAL A 179 36.46 -2.32 -5.97
CA VAL A 179 35.61 -2.22 -7.17
C VAL A 179 34.51 -1.20 -6.94
N ASP A 180 34.49 -0.13 -7.72
CA ASP A 180 33.51 0.94 -7.62
C ASP A 180 32.23 0.57 -8.36
N LEU A 181 31.12 0.40 -7.62
CA LEU A 181 29.82 0.05 -8.18
C LEU A 181 28.91 1.27 -8.34
N VAL A 182 28.28 1.36 -9.51
CA VAL A 182 27.23 2.34 -9.80
C VAL A 182 25.89 1.61 -9.83
N ILE A 183 24.99 1.96 -8.92
CA ILE A 183 23.69 1.30 -8.77
C ILE A 183 22.56 2.22 -9.23
N SER A 184 21.61 1.67 -9.97
CA SER A 184 20.47 2.44 -10.48
C SER A 184 19.53 2.87 -9.36
N ALA A 185 19.22 4.17 -9.37
CA ALA A 185 18.10 4.79 -8.66
C ALA A 185 16.81 4.82 -9.50
N GLY A 186 16.82 4.25 -10.71
CA GLY A 186 15.73 4.32 -11.68
C GLY A 186 15.69 5.62 -12.48
N PRO A 187 14.62 5.85 -13.27
CA PRO A 187 14.37 7.11 -13.96
C PRO A 187 14.16 8.28 -12.98
N GLU A 188 14.09 9.50 -13.49
CA GLU A 188 13.57 10.64 -12.72
C GLU A 188 12.08 10.43 -12.40
N PRO A 189 11.67 10.50 -11.11
CA PRO A 189 10.26 10.43 -10.75
C PRO A 189 9.53 11.70 -11.16
N ILE A 190 8.24 11.53 -11.44
CA ILE A 190 7.28 12.59 -11.73
C ILE A 190 6.48 12.85 -10.45
N GLU A 191 6.42 14.11 -10.00
CA GLU A 191 5.54 14.49 -8.90
C GLU A 191 4.08 14.50 -9.39
N MET A 192 3.22 13.71 -8.75
CA MET A 192 1.82 13.53 -9.15
C MET A 192 1.01 14.84 -9.05
N PRO A 193 0.51 15.40 -10.17
CA PRO A 193 -0.30 16.61 -10.12
C PRO A 193 -1.66 16.38 -9.45
N ARG A 194 -2.27 17.44 -8.92
CA ARG A 194 -3.66 17.42 -8.47
C ARG A 194 -4.62 17.58 -9.66
N VAL A 195 -5.34 16.52 -10.01
CA VAL A 195 -6.40 16.52 -11.03
C VAL A 195 -7.81 16.42 -10.45
N ILE A 196 -7.96 16.18 -9.14
CA ILE A 196 -9.27 16.22 -8.44
C ILE A 196 -9.99 17.55 -8.71
N GLY A 197 -11.24 17.48 -9.17
CA GLY A 197 -12.08 18.61 -9.54
C GLY A 197 -11.90 19.12 -10.98
N LEU A 198 -11.00 18.53 -11.78
CA LEU A 198 -10.96 18.77 -13.22
C LEU A 198 -11.99 17.89 -13.95
N SER A 199 -12.38 18.28 -15.17
CA SER A 199 -13.10 17.39 -16.08
C SER A 199 -12.22 16.21 -16.48
N ARG A 200 -12.85 15.07 -16.78
CA ARG A 200 -12.18 13.85 -17.26
C ARG A 200 -11.11 14.15 -18.32
N ASP A 201 -11.50 14.73 -19.46
CA ASP A 201 -10.63 14.98 -20.62
C ASP A 201 -9.41 15.85 -20.27
N ARG A 202 -9.57 16.80 -19.33
CA ARG A 202 -8.50 17.70 -18.89
C ARG A 202 -7.55 17.00 -17.91
N ALA A 203 -8.05 16.08 -17.10
CA ALA A 203 -7.23 15.25 -16.23
C ALA A 203 -6.42 14.23 -17.05
N GLU A 204 -7.08 13.54 -17.99
CA GLU A 204 -6.45 12.58 -18.92
C GLU A 204 -5.31 13.26 -19.68
N GLY A 205 -5.59 14.35 -20.42
CA GLY A 205 -4.55 15.05 -21.19
C GLY A 205 -3.43 15.69 -20.36
N MET A 206 -3.64 15.97 -19.07
CA MET A 206 -2.59 16.44 -18.16
C MET A 206 -1.66 15.31 -17.73
N LEU A 207 -2.20 14.13 -17.43
CA LEU A 207 -1.43 12.97 -16.97
C LEU A 207 -0.71 12.29 -18.13
N GLU A 208 -1.38 12.11 -19.27
CA GLU A 208 -0.76 11.60 -20.51
C GLU A 208 0.37 12.50 -21.00
N GLY A 209 0.23 13.83 -20.82
CA GLY A 209 1.29 14.81 -21.12
C GLY A 209 2.55 14.67 -20.25
N LEU A 210 2.47 13.96 -19.12
CA LEU A 210 3.62 13.59 -18.28
C LEU A 210 4.14 12.17 -18.60
N GLY A 211 3.57 11.47 -19.57
CA GLY A 211 3.92 10.08 -19.87
C GLY A 211 3.38 9.08 -18.84
N LEU A 212 2.26 9.39 -18.20
CA LEU A 212 1.53 8.50 -17.29
C LEU A 212 0.36 7.83 -18.03
N GLU A 213 0.06 6.59 -17.68
CA GLU A 213 -1.10 5.87 -18.23
C GLU A 213 -2.33 6.16 -17.37
N VAL A 214 -3.51 6.38 -17.96
CA VAL A 214 -4.72 6.73 -17.20
C VAL A 214 -5.78 5.66 -17.34
N SER A 215 -6.34 5.22 -16.20
CA SER A 215 -7.55 4.39 -16.13
C SER A 215 -8.67 5.14 -15.42
N THR A 216 -9.91 4.95 -15.88
CA THR A 216 -11.09 5.63 -15.30
C THR A 216 -12.14 4.63 -14.85
N THR A 217 -12.65 4.82 -13.62
CA THR A 217 -13.89 4.18 -13.15
C THR A 217 -14.94 5.25 -12.86
N LEU A 218 -16.22 4.84 -12.86
CA LEU A 218 -17.34 5.70 -12.50
C LEU A 218 -17.80 5.39 -11.08
N ALA A 219 -18.24 6.41 -10.34
CA ALA A 219 -18.92 6.24 -9.06
C ALA A 219 -19.85 7.42 -8.74
N ARG A 220 -20.94 7.16 -8.04
CA ARG A 220 -21.81 8.19 -7.44
C ARG A 220 -21.04 9.03 -6.42
N ASN A 221 -21.29 10.33 -6.43
CA ASN A 221 -20.69 11.26 -5.48
C ASN A 221 -21.58 12.50 -5.27
N ASN A 222 -21.88 12.82 -4.02
CA ASN A 222 -22.80 13.92 -3.67
C ASN A 222 -22.12 15.30 -3.60
N GLU A 223 -20.78 15.35 -3.55
CA GLU A 223 -19.98 16.58 -3.42
C GLU A 223 -19.41 17.06 -4.76
N VAL A 224 -19.09 16.13 -5.66
CA VAL A 224 -18.39 16.38 -6.92
C VAL A 224 -19.38 16.27 -8.10
N PRO A 225 -19.52 17.31 -8.95
CA PRO A 225 -20.40 17.27 -10.12
C PRO A 225 -20.08 16.13 -11.09
N ALA A 226 -21.11 15.63 -11.78
CA ALA A 226 -20.96 14.58 -12.78
C ALA A 226 -19.95 14.96 -13.88
N GLY A 227 -19.10 14.01 -14.29
CA GLY A 227 -18.05 14.21 -15.29
C GLY A 227 -16.73 14.82 -14.77
N MET A 228 -16.65 15.16 -13.49
CA MET A 228 -15.41 15.62 -12.84
C MET A 228 -14.70 14.50 -12.07
N VAL A 229 -13.38 14.61 -11.93
CA VAL A 229 -12.57 13.70 -11.12
C VAL A 229 -12.90 13.87 -9.64
N ALA A 230 -13.53 12.85 -9.04
CA ALA A 230 -13.83 12.80 -7.61
C ALA A 230 -12.65 12.27 -6.78
N ARG A 231 -11.89 11.32 -7.33
CA ARG A 231 -10.70 10.74 -6.68
C ARG A 231 -9.62 10.45 -7.71
N GLN A 232 -8.35 10.58 -7.30
CA GLN A 232 -7.19 10.09 -8.03
C GLN A 232 -6.37 9.16 -7.13
N ASP A 233 -5.70 8.19 -7.73
CA ASP A 233 -4.70 7.34 -7.10
C ASP A 233 -3.59 7.06 -8.13
N PRO A 234 -2.32 7.43 -7.91
CA PRO A 234 -1.75 8.00 -6.68
C PRO A 234 -2.28 9.38 -6.28
N ALA A 235 -2.15 9.68 -4.98
CA ALA A 235 -2.52 10.96 -4.39
C ALA A 235 -1.62 12.12 -4.91
N PRO A 236 -2.11 13.38 -4.92
CA PRO A 236 -1.30 14.52 -5.31
C PRO A 236 -0.01 14.66 -4.48
N GLY A 237 1.11 14.97 -5.13
CA GLY A 237 2.43 15.09 -4.49
C GLY A 237 3.14 13.75 -4.24
N ALA A 238 2.59 12.62 -4.70
CA ALA A 238 3.29 11.34 -4.69
C ALA A 238 4.30 11.26 -5.86
N ASP A 239 5.51 10.78 -5.58
CA ASP A 239 6.50 10.46 -6.62
C ASP A 239 6.09 9.17 -7.37
N VAL A 240 5.97 9.25 -8.69
CA VAL A 240 5.69 8.09 -9.56
C VAL A 240 6.73 7.94 -10.67
N ASN A 241 6.96 6.72 -11.13
CA ASN A 241 7.83 6.50 -12.29
C ASN A 241 7.11 6.88 -13.60
N PRO A 242 7.84 7.27 -14.67
CA PRO A 242 7.29 7.34 -16.02
C PRO A 242 6.60 6.01 -16.43
N GLY A 243 5.48 6.09 -17.14
CA GLY A 243 4.66 4.93 -17.49
C GLY A 243 3.83 4.35 -16.35
N TRP A 244 3.77 4.99 -15.18
CA TRP A 244 2.92 4.55 -14.07
C TRP A 244 1.42 4.73 -14.41
N SER A 245 0.59 3.78 -13.98
CA SER A 245 -0.86 3.80 -14.19
C SER A 245 -1.59 4.54 -13.07
N VAL A 246 -2.36 5.57 -13.44
CA VAL A 246 -3.12 6.45 -12.55
C VAL A 246 -4.60 6.12 -12.65
N GLN A 247 -5.19 5.68 -11.55
CA GLN A 247 -6.62 5.39 -11.46
C GLN A 247 -7.40 6.65 -11.04
N LEU A 248 -8.21 7.15 -11.96
CA LEU A 248 -9.18 8.21 -11.69
C LEU A 248 -10.55 7.59 -11.39
N VAL A 249 -11.27 8.17 -10.44
CA VAL A 249 -12.70 7.94 -10.22
C VAL A 249 -13.43 9.19 -10.68
N ILE A 250 -14.22 9.07 -11.74
CA ILE A 250 -15.04 10.14 -12.28
C ILE A 250 -16.42 10.09 -11.60
N SER A 251 -16.91 11.24 -11.17
CA SER A 251 -18.23 11.35 -10.55
C SER A 251 -19.34 11.11 -11.57
N GLU A 252 -20.34 10.33 -11.18
CA GLU A 252 -21.64 10.23 -11.85
C GLU A 252 -22.67 11.24 -11.30
N GLY A 253 -22.24 12.12 -10.38
CA GLY A 253 -23.11 12.96 -9.57
C GLY A 253 -23.80 12.20 -8.44
N PRO A 254 -24.73 12.85 -7.72
CA PRO A 254 -25.55 12.19 -6.72
C PRO A 254 -26.46 11.13 -7.36
N GLU A 255 -27.00 10.25 -6.54
CA GLU A 255 -28.14 9.42 -6.93
C GLU A 255 -29.41 10.27 -6.85
N LEU A 256 -30.19 10.26 -7.94
CA LEU A 256 -31.39 11.08 -8.10
C LEU A 256 -32.65 10.22 -8.03
N PHE A 257 -33.65 10.71 -7.31
CA PHE A 257 -34.99 10.16 -7.19
C PHE A 257 -35.99 11.17 -7.75
N THR A 258 -36.82 10.74 -8.70
CA THR A 258 -37.93 11.57 -9.20
C THR A 258 -39.15 11.33 -8.32
N LEU A 259 -39.58 12.36 -7.59
CA LEU A 259 -40.79 12.30 -6.77
C LEU A 259 -42.02 12.25 -7.70
N GLU A 260 -42.81 11.18 -7.60
CA GLU A 260 -44.08 11.06 -8.35
C GLU A 260 -45.19 11.91 -7.70
N GLU A 261 -46.37 11.98 -8.36
CA GLU A 261 -47.53 12.65 -7.78
C GLU A 261 -48.25 11.72 -6.79
N LEU A 262 -48.25 12.11 -5.51
CA LEU A 262 -48.71 11.27 -4.39
C LEU A 262 -50.02 11.75 -3.75
N ALA A 263 -50.60 12.87 -4.21
CA ALA A 263 -51.88 13.37 -3.70
C ALA A 263 -53.01 12.33 -3.85
N GLY A 264 -53.84 12.20 -2.81
CA GLY A 264 -54.93 11.22 -2.72
C GLY A 264 -54.50 9.79 -2.40
N GLN A 265 -53.20 9.49 -2.30
CA GLN A 265 -52.72 8.17 -1.87
C GLN A 265 -52.73 8.04 -0.33
N SER A 266 -52.74 6.80 0.16
CA SER A 266 -52.59 6.45 1.57
C SER A 266 -51.23 6.93 2.12
N VAL A 267 -51.24 7.68 3.23
CA VAL A 267 -50.00 8.16 3.88
C VAL A 267 -49.11 6.99 4.30
N ALA A 268 -49.69 5.88 4.73
CA ALA A 268 -48.95 4.68 5.14
C ALA A 268 -48.18 4.05 3.97
N ASP A 269 -48.82 3.95 2.79
CA ASP A 269 -48.19 3.38 1.59
C ASP A 269 -47.12 4.33 1.03
N VAL A 270 -47.36 5.64 1.08
CA VAL A 270 -46.40 6.68 0.70
C VAL A 270 -45.15 6.70 1.59
N ILE A 271 -45.28 6.49 2.90
CA ILE A 271 -44.13 6.37 3.81
C ILE A 271 -43.28 5.15 3.44
N VAL A 272 -43.90 4.01 3.10
CA VAL A 272 -43.18 2.80 2.66
C VAL A 272 -42.46 3.07 1.33
N LEU A 273 -43.16 3.59 0.33
CA LEU A 273 -42.61 3.91 -0.99
C LEU A 273 -41.39 4.84 -0.91
N LEU A 274 -41.51 5.96 -0.18
CA LEU A 274 -40.42 6.92 -0.02
C LEU A 274 -39.28 6.35 0.84
N GLY A 275 -39.59 5.51 1.84
CA GLY A 275 -38.59 4.82 2.66
C GLY A 275 -37.79 3.79 1.87
N GLU A 276 -38.43 3.01 0.99
CA GLU A 276 -37.77 2.07 0.08
C GLU A 276 -36.90 2.79 -0.96
N ALA A 277 -37.30 4.00 -1.38
CA ALA A 277 -36.49 4.90 -2.20
C ALA A 277 -35.35 5.60 -1.44
N GLY A 278 -35.18 5.34 -0.14
CA GLY A 278 -34.11 5.92 0.69
C GLY A 278 -34.31 7.40 1.04
N MET A 279 -35.52 7.94 0.89
CA MET A 279 -35.85 9.33 1.22
C MET A 279 -36.16 9.49 2.71
N GLN A 280 -35.91 10.68 3.26
CA GLN A 280 -36.34 11.02 4.61
C GLN A 280 -37.77 11.56 4.56
N VAL A 281 -38.69 11.04 5.38
CA VAL A 281 -40.10 11.44 5.36
C VAL A 281 -40.47 12.17 6.65
N GLN A 282 -41.08 13.35 6.51
CA GLN A 282 -41.74 14.06 7.61
C GLN A 282 -43.24 14.11 7.37
N VAL A 283 -44.06 13.72 8.33
CA VAL A 283 -45.53 13.85 8.23
C VAL A 283 -45.99 15.09 9.01
N ILE A 284 -46.81 15.93 8.38
CA ILE A 284 -47.51 17.05 9.01
C ILE A 284 -49.01 16.84 8.80
N GLN A 285 -49.79 17.00 9.87
CA GLN A 285 -51.25 16.90 9.80
C GLN A 285 -51.88 18.26 9.47
N GLU A 286 -52.77 18.29 8.49
CA GLU A 286 -53.46 19.48 7.99
C GLU A 286 -54.96 19.16 7.78
N PRO A 287 -55.90 19.99 8.29
CA PRO A 287 -57.32 19.79 7.99
C PRO A 287 -57.64 20.03 6.52
N SER A 288 -58.47 19.17 5.94
CA SER A 288 -58.88 19.26 4.53
C SER A 288 -60.34 18.83 4.34
N PRO A 289 -61.21 19.73 3.85
CA PRO A 289 -62.62 19.40 3.59
C PRO A 289 -62.82 18.55 2.32
N SER A 290 -61.77 18.35 1.52
CA SER A 290 -61.82 17.67 0.21
C SER A 290 -61.06 16.35 0.14
N HIS A 291 -60.37 15.95 1.21
CA HIS A 291 -59.54 14.75 1.26
C HIS A 291 -59.93 13.87 2.45
N GLU A 292 -60.06 12.55 2.23
CA GLU A 292 -60.39 11.58 3.28
C GLU A 292 -59.30 11.53 4.37
N VAL A 293 -59.66 11.12 5.59
CA VAL A 293 -58.70 11.05 6.71
C VAL A 293 -57.60 10.02 6.41
N GLY A 294 -56.33 10.38 6.61
CA GLY A 294 -55.18 9.48 6.41
C GLY A 294 -54.67 9.39 4.96
N VAL A 295 -55.18 10.21 4.04
CA VAL A 295 -54.62 10.36 2.68
C VAL A 295 -53.75 11.62 2.56
N VAL A 296 -52.82 11.60 1.61
CA VAL A 296 -51.94 12.72 1.30
C VAL A 296 -52.74 13.84 0.61
N ILE A 297 -52.67 15.05 1.17
CA ILE A 297 -53.17 16.28 0.53
C ILE A 297 -52.19 16.75 -0.54
N ARG A 298 -50.90 16.80 -0.17
CA ARG A 298 -49.79 17.32 -0.99
C ARG A 298 -48.45 16.88 -0.39
N THR A 299 -47.39 16.98 -1.18
CA THR A 299 -46.01 16.91 -0.70
C THR A 299 -45.30 18.25 -0.86
N ASP A 300 -44.27 18.47 -0.04
CA ASP A 300 -43.26 19.51 -0.24
C ASP A 300 -41.87 18.85 -0.19
N PRO A 301 -41.09 18.84 -1.28
CA PRO A 301 -41.41 19.40 -2.60
C PRO A 301 -42.54 18.64 -3.35
N PRO A 302 -43.14 19.23 -4.41
CA PRO A 302 -44.27 18.64 -5.15
C PRO A 302 -43.83 17.53 -6.12
N GLY A 303 -44.81 16.76 -6.61
CA GLY A 303 -44.60 15.77 -7.66
C GLY A 303 -43.95 16.33 -8.93
N GLY A 304 -43.15 15.50 -9.59
CA GLY A 304 -42.29 15.87 -10.73
C GLY A 304 -40.93 16.46 -10.35
N THR A 305 -40.63 16.64 -9.06
CA THR A 305 -39.33 17.18 -8.61
C THR A 305 -38.26 16.09 -8.59
N GLU A 306 -37.08 16.37 -9.16
CA GLU A 306 -35.88 15.55 -8.97
C GLU A 306 -35.17 15.91 -7.66
N LEU A 307 -34.98 14.91 -6.80
CA LEU A 307 -34.37 15.01 -5.48
C LEU A 307 -33.13 14.13 -5.41
N ARG A 308 -32.23 14.40 -4.46
CA ARG A 308 -31.16 13.45 -4.12
C ARG A 308 -31.69 12.40 -3.17
N VAL A 309 -31.26 11.15 -3.33
CA VAL A 309 -31.54 10.09 -2.34
C VAL A 309 -31.06 10.54 -0.95
N GLY A 310 -31.95 10.43 0.04
CA GLY A 310 -31.74 10.92 1.40
C GLY A 310 -32.15 12.38 1.66
N GLU A 311 -32.65 13.13 0.67
CA GLU A 311 -33.32 14.42 0.93
C GLU A 311 -34.68 14.21 1.66
N MET A 312 -35.20 15.29 2.25
CA MET A 312 -36.44 15.26 3.02
C MET A 312 -37.65 15.58 2.14
N VAL A 313 -38.69 14.75 2.24
CA VAL A 313 -40.02 14.99 1.67
C VAL A 313 -41.02 15.15 2.82
N THR A 314 -41.67 16.31 2.87
CA THR A 314 -42.74 16.59 3.82
C THR A 314 -44.08 16.16 3.20
N VAL A 315 -44.77 15.24 3.85
CA VAL A 315 -46.07 14.69 3.46
C VAL A 315 -47.14 15.34 4.33
N TYR A 316 -48.13 15.97 3.70
CA TYR A 316 -49.26 16.57 4.40
C TYR A 316 -50.43 15.58 4.46
N GLU A 317 -50.68 15.03 5.66
CA GLU A 317 -51.77 14.10 5.94
C GLU A 317 -53.08 14.85 6.22
N SER A 318 -54.17 14.44 5.57
CA SER A 318 -55.51 14.94 5.88
C SER A 318 -56.01 14.41 7.22
N THR A 319 -56.40 15.32 8.12
CA THR A 319 -57.21 15.01 9.31
C THR A 319 -58.71 15.06 9.03
N GLY A 320 -59.12 15.20 7.76
CA GLY A 320 -60.49 15.49 7.37
C GLY A 320 -60.89 16.96 7.61
N PRO A 321 -62.18 17.31 7.47
CA PRO A 321 -62.66 18.67 7.68
C PRO A 321 -62.40 19.15 9.12
N ASP A 322 -62.01 20.43 9.27
CA ASP A 322 -61.90 21.08 10.57
C ASP A 322 -63.31 21.35 11.12
N LEU A 323 -63.80 20.43 11.95
CA LEU A 323 -65.15 20.47 12.53
C LEU A 323 -65.13 21.00 13.96
N VAL A 324 -66.11 21.85 14.27
CA VAL A 324 -66.32 22.43 15.60
C VAL A 324 -67.78 22.27 15.99
N GLU A 325 -68.05 21.91 17.24
CA GLU A 325 -69.42 21.86 17.78
C GLU A 325 -69.97 23.28 17.96
N VAL A 326 -71.19 23.52 17.46
CA VAL A 326 -71.87 24.81 17.63
C VAL A 326 -72.43 24.88 19.05
N PRO A 327 -72.02 25.87 19.87
CA PRO A 327 -72.50 26.01 21.25
C PRO A 327 -73.98 26.41 21.29
N ASP A 328 -74.62 26.23 22.45
CA ASP A 328 -75.93 26.83 22.70
C ASP A 328 -75.77 28.34 22.95
N LEU A 329 -76.33 29.14 22.04
CA LEU A 329 -76.35 30.60 22.09
C LEU A 329 -77.72 31.11 22.61
N THR A 330 -78.66 30.22 22.93
CA THR A 330 -80.02 30.60 23.34
C THR A 330 -80.00 31.48 24.59
N GLY A 331 -80.64 32.64 24.51
CA GLY A 331 -80.65 33.64 25.57
C GLY A 331 -79.40 34.52 25.65
N ALA A 332 -78.34 34.26 24.88
CA ALA A 332 -77.20 35.17 24.78
C ALA A 332 -77.56 36.45 23.99
N THR A 333 -76.84 37.55 24.24
CA THR A 333 -76.85 38.73 23.38
C THR A 333 -76.00 38.48 22.12
N PRO A 334 -76.20 39.26 21.03
CA PRO A 334 -75.38 39.15 19.83
C PRO A 334 -73.87 39.32 20.09
N GLU A 335 -73.48 40.23 20.98
CA GLU A 335 -72.08 40.49 21.35
C GLU A 335 -71.44 39.31 22.11
N GLU A 336 -72.17 38.74 23.08
CA GLU A 336 -71.73 37.53 23.81
C GLU A 336 -71.61 36.31 22.86
N ALA A 337 -72.53 36.17 21.91
CA ALA A 337 -72.53 35.11 20.92
C ALA A 337 -71.41 35.27 19.89
N GLU A 338 -71.16 36.49 19.39
CA GLU A 338 -70.05 36.78 18.48
C GLU A 338 -68.71 36.46 19.14
N ALA A 339 -68.49 36.89 20.38
CA ALA A 339 -67.28 36.56 21.13
C ALA A 339 -67.09 35.05 21.34
N THR A 340 -68.20 34.32 21.59
CA THR A 340 -68.19 32.86 21.78
C THR A 340 -67.85 32.14 20.47
N LEU A 341 -68.47 32.51 19.35
CA LEU A 341 -68.23 31.90 18.04
C LEU A 341 -66.85 32.27 17.47
N ALA A 342 -66.39 33.51 17.66
CA ALA A 342 -65.06 33.95 17.22
C ALA A 342 -63.94 33.14 17.91
N GLY A 343 -64.11 32.76 19.18
CA GLY A 343 -63.19 31.87 19.89
C GLY A 343 -63.12 30.45 19.33
N LEU A 344 -64.15 30.03 18.58
CA LEU A 344 -64.24 28.74 17.88
C LEU A 344 -63.81 28.82 16.40
N GLY A 345 -63.62 30.04 15.88
CA GLY A 345 -63.38 30.31 14.47
C GLY A 345 -64.64 30.25 13.61
N LEU A 346 -65.82 30.48 14.20
CA LEU A 346 -67.10 30.58 13.50
C LEU A 346 -67.54 32.05 13.41
N THR A 347 -68.27 32.40 12.36
CA THR A 347 -68.80 33.77 12.14
C THR A 347 -70.25 33.86 12.60
N LEU A 348 -70.67 34.97 13.20
CA LEU A 348 -72.08 35.23 13.54
C LEU A 348 -72.78 36.01 12.43
N GLU A 349 -73.97 35.57 12.00
CA GLU A 349 -74.91 36.39 11.22
C GLU A 349 -76.24 36.52 11.98
N VAL A 350 -76.75 37.75 12.11
CA VAL A 350 -78.06 38.01 12.73
C VAL A 350 -79.11 38.17 11.63
N ALA A 351 -80.12 37.29 11.64
CA ALA A 351 -81.23 37.34 10.70
C ALA A 351 -82.00 38.66 10.79
N ALA A 352 -82.43 39.19 9.64
CA ALA A 352 -83.27 40.39 9.58
C ALA A 352 -84.70 40.18 10.13
N SER A 353 -85.15 38.93 10.22
CA SER A 353 -86.42 38.55 10.85
C SER A 353 -86.23 38.29 12.34
N ARG A 354 -87.30 38.48 13.12
CA ARG A 354 -87.35 38.12 14.55
C ARG A 354 -88.30 36.94 14.79
N ALA A 355 -88.08 36.26 15.91
CA ALA A 355 -88.89 35.16 16.40
C ALA A 355 -89.87 35.66 17.45
N VAL A 356 -91.18 35.56 17.20
CA VAL A 356 -92.19 35.78 18.25
C VAL A 356 -91.98 34.75 19.37
N VAL A 357 -91.90 35.22 20.61
CA VAL A 357 -91.66 34.42 21.82
C VAL A 357 -92.53 34.88 22.99
N ASP A 358 -93.01 33.94 23.79
CA ASP A 358 -93.84 34.21 24.98
C ASP A 358 -93.00 34.36 26.27
N THR A 359 -91.67 34.32 26.16
CA THR A 359 -90.71 34.44 27.26
C THR A 359 -90.07 35.84 27.29
N PRO A 360 -90.31 36.66 28.34
CA PRO A 360 -89.78 38.03 28.43
C PRO A 360 -88.25 38.10 28.35
N ASP A 361 -87.56 37.10 28.91
CA ASP A 361 -86.09 37.05 28.98
C ASP A 361 -85.41 36.79 27.62
N LEU A 362 -86.18 36.60 26.54
CA LEU A 362 -85.65 36.46 25.17
C LEU A 362 -85.80 37.71 24.29
N GLU A 363 -86.42 38.80 24.77
CA GLU A 363 -86.52 40.07 24.02
C GLU A 363 -85.14 40.59 23.62
N GLY A 364 -84.89 40.72 22.31
CA GLY A 364 -83.61 41.18 21.76
C GLY A 364 -82.41 40.23 21.97
N ARG A 365 -82.62 39.06 22.58
CA ARG A 365 -81.64 37.97 22.75
C ARG A 365 -81.87 36.88 21.72
N ILE A 366 -80.90 35.98 21.57
CA ILE A 366 -81.00 34.88 20.60
C ILE A 366 -82.09 33.90 21.04
N ALA A 367 -83.11 33.76 20.19
CA ALA A 367 -84.24 32.85 20.40
C ALA A 367 -84.16 31.58 19.53
N ARG A 368 -83.43 31.63 18.41
CA ARG A 368 -83.10 30.47 17.56
C ARG A 368 -81.72 30.64 16.95
N GLN A 369 -81.06 29.51 16.65
CA GLN A 369 -79.81 29.43 15.90
C GLN A 369 -79.87 28.34 14.83
N ALA A 370 -79.04 28.45 13.81
CA ALA A 370 -78.76 27.42 12.82
C ALA A 370 -77.26 27.49 12.46
N PRO A 371 -76.48 26.41 12.61
CA PRO A 371 -76.85 25.06 13.07
C PRO A 371 -77.37 25.01 14.51
N ALA A 372 -78.04 23.92 14.87
CA ALA A 372 -78.61 23.71 16.19
C ALA A 372 -77.51 23.46 17.25
N PRO A 373 -77.78 23.70 18.55
CA PRO A 373 -76.82 23.45 19.61
C PRO A 373 -76.32 21.99 19.62
N GLY A 374 -75.01 21.80 19.63
CA GLY A 374 -74.35 20.50 19.59
C GLY A 374 -74.24 19.87 18.19
N GLU A 375 -74.67 20.53 17.13
CA GLU A 375 -74.34 20.10 15.76
C GLU A 375 -72.88 20.43 15.42
N VAL A 376 -72.21 19.56 14.68
CA VAL A 376 -70.86 19.81 14.16
C VAL A 376 -70.93 20.64 12.89
N PHE A 377 -70.04 21.63 12.78
CA PHE A 377 -70.00 22.58 11.68
C PHE A 377 -68.56 22.88 11.26
N LEU A 378 -68.34 23.29 10.02
CA LEU A 378 -66.99 23.57 9.52
C LEU A 378 -66.45 24.87 10.14
N ARG A 379 -65.20 24.86 10.63
CA ARG A 379 -64.53 26.08 11.07
C ARG A 379 -64.43 27.07 9.89
N GLY A 380 -64.72 28.33 10.16
CA GLY A 380 -64.81 29.41 9.18
C GLY A 380 -66.23 29.67 8.65
N GLU A 381 -67.17 28.74 8.84
CA GLU A 381 -68.57 28.95 8.42
C GLU A 381 -69.34 29.91 9.32
N THR A 382 -70.52 30.29 8.84
CA THR A 382 -71.40 31.29 9.48
C THR A 382 -72.59 30.65 10.17
N VAL A 383 -72.76 30.94 11.47
CA VAL A 383 -73.93 30.55 12.28
C VAL A 383 -74.96 31.67 12.22
N LEU A 384 -76.16 31.35 11.73
CA LEU A 384 -77.28 32.28 11.63
C LEU A 384 -78.10 32.25 12.92
N VAL A 385 -78.36 33.42 13.52
CA VAL A 385 -79.19 33.56 14.73
C VAL A 385 -80.41 34.44 14.48
N VAL A 386 -81.50 34.14 15.18
CA VAL A 386 -82.76 34.89 15.12
C VAL A 386 -83.06 35.43 16.52
N LEU A 387 -83.27 36.74 16.63
CA LEU A 387 -83.58 37.39 17.91
C LEU A 387 -85.04 37.24 18.30
N GLY A 388 -85.32 37.17 19.60
CA GLY A 388 -86.67 37.16 20.15
C GLY A 388 -87.35 38.53 20.03
N ASP A 389 -88.65 38.48 19.76
CA ASP A 389 -89.61 39.60 19.78
C ASP A 389 -90.73 39.18 20.75
N TYR A 390 -90.73 39.72 21.96
CA TYR A 390 -91.61 39.26 23.02
C TYR A 390 -93.04 39.76 22.81
N THR A 391 -93.99 38.82 22.78
CA THR A 391 -95.42 39.12 22.83
C THR A 391 -96.01 38.57 24.12
N ALA A 392 -96.64 39.43 24.91
CA ALA A 392 -97.35 38.98 26.11
C ALA A 392 -98.49 38.01 25.72
N PRO A 393 -98.65 36.87 26.43
CA PRO A 393 -99.74 35.96 26.15
C PRO A 393 -101.08 36.68 26.33
N ALA A 394 -102.03 36.41 25.42
CA ALA A 394 -103.37 36.95 25.54
C ALA A 394 -103.99 36.49 26.86
N VAL A 395 -104.34 37.44 27.72
CA VAL A 395 -105.04 37.15 28.97
C VAL A 395 -106.47 36.78 28.57
N ASP A 396 -106.79 35.48 28.54
CA ASP A 396 -108.18 35.03 28.47
C ASP A 396 -108.88 35.53 29.73
N SER A 397 -109.70 36.56 29.57
CA SER A 397 -110.56 37.07 30.63
C SER A 397 -111.71 36.09 30.84
N GLU A 398 -111.49 35.09 31.69
CA GLU A 398 -112.60 34.28 32.23
C GLU A 398 -113.60 35.21 32.94
N ASP A 399 -114.84 35.17 32.45
CA ASP A 399 -115.91 36.13 32.71
C ASP A 399 -116.55 35.87 34.10
N ASP A 400 -116.01 36.47 35.16
CA ASP A 400 -116.62 36.47 36.50
C ASP A 400 -117.81 37.46 36.57
N SER A 401 -118.85 37.17 35.80
CA SER A 401 -120.11 37.90 35.82
C SER A 401 -121.01 37.40 36.95
N SER A 402 -120.75 37.91 38.15
CA SER A 402 -121.63 37.77 39.31
C SER A 402 -123.10 38.16 39.02
N GLY A 403 -124.06 37.35 39.47
CA GLY A 403 -125.45 37.44 39.02
C GLY A 403 -126.52 36.91 39.98
N SER A 404 -126.58 37.47 41.20
CA SER A 404 -127.67 37.39 42.22
C SER A 404 -128.07 36.02 42.79
#